data_AF-G0A435-F1
#
_entry.id   AF-G0A435-F1
#
_cell.length_a   1.000
_cell.length_b   1.000
_cell.length_c   1.000
_cell.angle_alpha   90.00
_cell.angle_beta   90.00
_cell.angle_gamma   90.00
#
_symmetry.space_group_name_H-M   'P 1'
#
loop_
_entity.id
_entity.type
_entity.pdbx_description
1 polymer ?
#
loop_
_entity_poly.entity_id
_entity_poly.type
_entity_poly.pdbx_seq_one_letter_code
_entity_poly.pdbx_strand_id
1 'polypeptide(L)'
;MHQLIAIALGGSVGAVLRFLLANGVYALIGRSFPHGTLFVNVIGSLLMGLLTELMVQRFAFAVEYRAAILVGFLGAFTTFSTFALETLYLFEEGSLLKAFLNIFLSVVLCLTACWVGLIWGRTIFSEPVAPWLNQHLPALEFIASFLTVFALSILAEWLINRFNFSTEMRAIFFVLLLGTLTIFSTLWFGFRISSPQVEFHHLLSLFIINSLLGVLVIWSGSWIGNWLWQLKLSP
;
A
#
# COMPACT_ATOMS: atom_id res chain seq x y z
N MET A 1 10.69 35.98 10.84
CA MET A 1 11.09 35.71 12.23
C MET A 1 10.01 34.95 13.02
N HIS A 2 8.75 35.40 13.01
CA HIS A 2 7.64 34.74 13.70
C HIS A 2 7.46 33.24 13.36
N GLN A 3 7.55 32.86 12.07
CA GLN A 3 7.43 31.46 11.66
C GLN A 3 8.54 30.55 12.21
N LEU A 4 9.78 31.04 12.31
CA LEU A 4 10.90 30.26 12.87
C LEU A 4 10.71 30.03 14.37
N ILE A 5 10.23 31.04 15.09
CA ILE A 5 9.89 30.92 16.52
C ILE A 5 8.75 29.91 16.70
N ALA A 6 7.74 29.97 15.84
CA ALA A 6 6.61 29.04 15.87
C ALA A 6 7.08 27.59 15.64
N ILE A 7 7.95 27.35 14.65
CA ILE A 7 8.58 26.04 14.41
C ILE A 7 9.39 25.59 15.63
N ALA A 8 10.21 26.47 16.21
CA ALA A 8 11.04 26.14 17.37
C ALA A 8 10.21 25.75 18.60
N LEU A 9 9.14 26.49 18.88
CA LEU A 9 8.21 26.19 19.97
C LEU A 9 7.51 24.85 19.73
N GLY A 10 6.92 24.66 18.55
CA GLY A 10 6.28 23.40 18.19
C GLY A 10 7.25 22.22 18.28
N GLY A 11 8.45 22.38 17.73
CA GLY A 11 9.50 21.36 17.74
C GLY A 11 9.98 20.98 19.14
N SER A 12 10.13 21.96 20.04
CA SER A 12 10.50 21.70 21.43
C SER A 12 9.46 20.80 22.13
N VAL A 13 8.17 21.10 21.94
CA VAL A 13 7.06 20.32 22.49
C VAL A 13 7.02 18.93 21.86
N GLY A 14 7.19 18.84 20.54
CA GLY A 14 7.20 17.57 19.80
C GLY A 14 8.32 16.64 20.29
N ALA A 15 9.53 17.15 20.45
CA ALA A 15 10.66 16.39 20.95
C ALA A 15 10.46 15.89 22.39
N VAL A 16 9.93 16.73 23.28
CA VAL A 16 9.63 16.35 24.67
C VAL A 16 8.54 15.27 24.71
N LEU A 17 7.44 15.45 23.98
CA LEU A 17 6.37 14.44 23.94
C LEU A 17 6.84 13.12 23.34
N ARG A 18 7.66 13.15 22.29
CA ARG A 18 8.28 11.96 21.72
C ARG A 18 9.08 11.21 22.79
N PHE A 19 9.92 11.92 23.54
CA PHE A 19 10.72 11.32 24.60
C PHE A 19 9.85 10.69 25.68
N LEU A 20 8.81 11.39 26.15
CA LEU A 20 7.93 10.90 27.21
C LEU A 20 7.11 9.69 26.75
N LEU A 21 6.48 9.77 25.58
CA LEU A 21 5.62 8.69 25.08
C LEU A 21 6.42 7.45 24.69
N ALA A 22 7.55 7.62 23.97
CA ALA A 22 8.39 6.47 23.63
C ALA A 22 8.89 5.75 24.88
N ASN A 23 9.36 6.49 25.89
CA ASN A 23 9.77 5.88 27.17
C ASN A 23 8.61 5.27 27.95
N GLY A 24 7.42 5.89 27.93
CA GLY A 24 6.23 5.32 28.54
C GLY A 24 5.86 3.97 27.92
N VAL A 25 5.88 3.88 26.60
CA VAL A 25 5.66 2.60 25.88
C VAL A 25 6.75 1.59 26.25
N TYR A 26 8.02 1.99 26.27
CA TYR A 26 9.11 1.12 26.69
C TYR A 26 8.98 0.63 28.13
N ALA A 27 8.39 1.41 29.03
CA ALA A 27 8.14 1.00 30.41
C ALA A 27 7.00 -0.04 30.51
N LEU A 28 6.02 0.00 29.61
CA LEU A 28 4.86 -0.88 29.63
C LEU A 28 5.14 -2.24 28.98
N ILE A 29 5.79 -2.27 27.83
CA ILE A 29 5.96 -3.48 27.00
C ILE A 29 7.43 -3.86 26.76
N GLY A 30 8.36 -3.13 27.39
CA GLY A 30 9.79 -3.43 27.36
C GLY A 30 10.53 -2.89 26.13
N ARG A 31 11.86 -3.06 26.15
CA ARG A 31 12.80 -2.58 25.12
C ARG A 31 13.34 -3.68 24.20
N SER A 32 12.73 -4.87 24.23
CA SER A 32 13.14 -6.01 23.41
C SER A 32 12.89 -5.82 21.90
N PHE A 33 12.07 -4.83 21.55
CA PHE A 33 11.80 -4.36 20.20
C PHE A 33 11.45 -2.85 20.25
N PRO A 34 11.64 -2.08 19.16
CA PRO A 34 11.51 -0.62 19.11
C PRO A 34 10.07 -0.07 19.18
N HIS A 35 9.24 -0.61 20.07
CA HIS A 35 7.81 -0.28 20.13
C HIS A 35 7.54 1.21 20.40
N GLY A 36 8.38 1.86 21.22
CA GLY A 36 8.24 3.28 21.54
C GLY A 36 8.39 4.16 20.31
N THR A 37 9.43 3.92 19.50
CA THR A 37 9.66 4.62 18.24
C THR A 37 8.56 4.32 17.21
N LEU A 38 8.16 3.06 17.08
CA LEU A 38 7.07 2.68 16.18
C LEU A 38 5.77 3.40 16.56
N PHE A 39 5.44 3.46 17.84
CA PHE A 39 4.22 4.11 18.34
C PHE A 39 4.19 5.61 18.02
N VAL A 40 5.24 6.35 18.36
CA VAL A 40 5.28 7.81 18.09
C VAL A 40 5.26 8.11 16.59
N ASN A 41 5.91 7.29 15.77
CA ASN A 41 5.90 7.46 14.32
C ASN A 41 4.51 7.19 13.73
N VAL A 42 3.84 6.10 14.12
CA VAL A 42 2.49 5.76 13.63
C VAL A 42 1.47 6.83 14.03
N ILE A 43 1.45 7.23 15.30
CA ILE A 43 0.55 8.28 15.79
C ILE A 43 0.86 9.62 15.12
N GLY A 44 2.13 9.97 14.97
CA GLY A 44 2.54 11.20 14.30
C GLY A 44 2.15 11.22 12.82
N SER A 45 2.29 10.11 12.11
CA SER A 45 1.84 9.97 10.72
C SER A 45 0.32 10.08 10.58
N LEU A 46 -0.47 9.48 11.48
CA LEU A 46 -1.93 9.64 11.51
C LEU A 46 -2.33 11.11 11.68
N LEU A 47 -1.73 11.78 12.66
CA LEU A 47 -1.99 13.20 12.93
C LEU A 47 -1.54 14.09 11.77
N MET A 48 -0.42 13.78 11.12
CA MET A 48 0.05 14.51 9.94
C MET A 48 -0.98 14.47 8.81
N GLY A 49 -1.51 13.29 8.49
CA GLY A 49 -2.57 13.16 7.48
C GLY A 49 -3.82 13.97 7.85
N LEU A 50 -4.32 13.80 9.07
CA LEU A 50 -5.52 14.48 9.57
C LEU A 50 -5.39 16.01 9.54
N LEU A 51 -4.28 16.52 10.09
CA LEU A 51 -4.06 17.96 10.26
C LEU A 51 -3.67 18.66 8.96
N THR A 52 -3.09 17.93 8.00
CA THR A 52 -2.84 18.48 6.66
C THR A 52 -4.14 18.83 5.96
N GLU A 53 -5.14 17.94 5.98
CA GLU A 53 -6.47 18.22 5.41
C GLU A 53 -7.15 19.40 6.11
N LEU A 54 -7.14 19.40 7.45
CA LEU A 54 -7.73 20.48 8.25
C LEU A 54 -7.08 21.85 7.96
N MET A 55 -5.74 21.92 8.07
CA MET A 55 -5.03 23.19 8.15
C MET A 55 -4.56 23.74 6.80
N VAL A 56 -4.43 22.88 5.79
CA VAL A 56 -3.94 23.28 4.47
C VAL A 56 -5.08 23.33 3.45
N GLN A 57 -5.98 22.34 3.47
CA GLN A 57 -6.99 22.20 2.42
C GLN A 57 -8.32 22.86 2.78
N ARG A 58 -8.68 22.92 4.08
CA ARG A 58 -10.01 23.39 4.51
C ARG A 58 -10.02 24.78 5.10
N PHE A 59 -9.19 25.00 6.11
CA PHE A 59 -9.13 26.29 6.77
C PHE A 59 -7.83 26.99 6.40
N ALA A 60 -7.92 28.27 6.05
CA ALA A 60 -6.75 29.12 5.78
C ALA A 60 -6.05 29.52 7.09
N PHE A 61 -5.48 28.55 7.81
CA PHE A 61 -4.69 28.83 9.00
C PHE A 61 -3.49 29.70 8.64
N ALA A 62 -3.16 30.64 9.54
CA ALA A 62 -1.95 31.44 9.40
C ALA A 62 -0.72 30.54 9.23
N VAL A 63 0.23 30.98 8.43
CA VAL A 63 1.41 30.20 8.02
C VAL A 63 2.21 29.74 9.25
N GLU A 64 2.22 30.54 10.30
CA GLU A 64 2.89 30.29 11.57
C GLU A 64 2.31 29.07 12.30
N TYR A 65 0.98 28.93 12.35
CA TYR A 65 0.34 27.78 13.01
C TYR A 65 0.60 26.48 12.26
N ARG A 66 0.52 26.52 10.93
CA ARG A 66 0.87 25.37 10.08
C ARG A 66 2.33 24.97 10.29
N ALA A 67 3.23 25.94 10.31
CA ALA A 67 4.65 25.70 10.51
C ALA A 67 4.95 25.17 11.92
N ALA A 68 4.32 25.72 12.97
CA ALA A 68 4.47 25.22 14.33
C ALA A 68 4.03 23.77 14.48
N ILE A 69 2.87 23.40 13.93
CA ILE A 69 2.27 22.10 14.16
C ILE A 69 2.82 21.03 13.21
N LEU A 70 2.79 21.29 11.89
CA LEU A 70 3.17 20.27 10.91
C LEU A 70 4.69 20.12 10.82
N VAL A 71 5.42 21.24 10.74
CA VAL A 71 6.88 21.21 10.59
C VAL A 71 7.59 21.09 11.94
N GLY A 72 7.22 21.92 12.91
CA GLY A 72 7.81 21.89 14.25
C GLY A 72 7.41 20.64 15.02
N PHE A 73 6.17 20.63 15.51
CA PHE A 73 5.68 19.61 16.44
C PHE A 73 5.71 18.21 15.85
N LEU A 74 4.98 17.94 14.76
CA LEU A 74 4.92 16.59 14.18
C LEU A 74 6.27 16.15 13.60
N GLY A 75 7.03 17.09 13.03
CA GLY A 75 8.39 16.83 12.55
C GLY A 75 9.36 16.39 13.66
N ALA A 76 9.28 16.98 14.84
CA ALA A 76 10.10 16.60 15.99
C ALA A 76 9.51 15.45 16.84
N PHE A 77 8.19 15.24 16.75
CA PHE A 77 7.46 14.17 17.41
C PHE A 77 7.73 12.80 16.77
N THR A 78 7.89 12.78 15.46
CA THR A 78 8.32 11.59 14.71
C THR A 78 9.84 11.56 14.56
N THR A 79 10.42 10.39 14.30
CA THR A 79 11.87 10.22 14.14
C THR A 79 12.21 9.05 13.21
N PHE A 80 12.84 9.37 12.08
CA PHE A 80 13.40 8.36 11.19
C PHE A 80 14.81 7.94 11.63
N SER A 81 15.60 8.87 12.18
CA SER A 81 16.97 8.59 12.60
C SER A 81 17.04 7.59 13.75
N THR A 82 16.14 7.70 14.74
CA THR A 82 16.06 6.73 15.84
C THR A 82 15.64 5.35 15.32
N PHE A 83 14.64 5.30 14.44
CA PHE A 83 14.21 4.06 13.77
C PHE A 83 15.37 3.38 13.04
N ALA A 84 16.17 4.14 12.28
CA ALA A 84 17.30 3.61 11.53
C ALA A 84 18.38 3.02 12.47
N LEU A 85 18.73 3.75 13.52
CA LEU A 85 19.72 3.32 14.52
C LEU A 85 19.27 2.08 15.30
N GLU A 86 18.02 2.04 15.76
CA GLU A 86 17.45 0.87 16.44
C GLU A 86 17.39 -0.36 15.50
N THR A 87 17.13 -0.15 14.21
CA THR A 87 17.17 -1.23 13.21
C THR A 87 18.59 -1.76 13.02
N LEU A 88 19.60 -0.88 12.95
CA LEU A 88 21.00 -1.29 12.85
C LEU A 88 21.46 -2.06 14.09
N TYR A 89 21.06 -1.64 15.28
CA TYR A 89 21.35 -2.40 16.50
C TYR A 89 20.73 -3.79 16.49
N LEU A 90 19.50 -3.95 15.99
CA LEU A 90 18.91 -5.29 15.82
C LEU A 90 19.69 -6.17 14.83
N PHE A 91 20.30 -5.58 13.79
CA PHE A 91 21.19 -6.31 12.90
C PHE A 91 22.52 -6.70 13.58
N GLU A 92 23.13 -5.78 14.33
CA GLU A 92 24.37 -6.02 15.09
C GLU A 92 24.18 -7.10 16.16
N GLU A 93 23.02 -7.15 16.81
CA GLU A 93 22.64 -8.18 17.78
C GLU A 93 22.32 -9.55 17.12
N GLY A 94 22.37 -9.66 15.78
CA GLY A 94 22.01 -10.88 15.05
C GLY A 94 20.51 -11.17 15.01
N SER A 95 19.66 -10.26 15.50
CA SER A 95 18.21 -10.39 15.57
C SER A 95 17.54 -10.03 14.23
N LEU A 96 17.89 -10.75 13.15
CA LEU A 96 17.46 -10.45 11.77
C LEU A 96 15.95 -10.32 11.62
N LEU A 97 15.18 -11.25 12.21
CA LEU A 97 13.72 -11.22 12.14
C LEU A 97 13.16 -9.92 12.72
N LYS A 98 13.67 -9.47 13.88
CA LYS A 98 13.22 -8.22 14.50
C LYS A 98 13.61 -7.01 13.66
N ALA A 99 14.80 -6.99 13.08
CA ALA A 99 15.23 -5.90 12.21
C ALA A 99 14.31 -5.75 10.99
N PHE A 100 14.02 -6.85 10.29
CA PHE A 100 13.10 -6.84 9.15
C PHE A 100 11.67 -6.49 9.56
N LEU A 101 11.18 -7.00 10.70
CA LEU A 101 9.87 -6.62 11.23
C LEU A 101 9.81 -5.12 11.56
N ASN A 102 10.87 -4.54 12.13
CA ASN A 102 10.90 -3.12 12.44
C ASN A 102 10.80 -2.25 11.18
N ILE A 103 11.54 -2.61 10.12
CA ILE A 103 11.46 -1.94 8.82
C ILE A 103 10.06 -2.07 8.24
N PHE A 104 9.55 -3.31 8.14
CA PHE A 104 8.28 -3.59 7.51
C PHE A 104 7.11 -2.89 8.23
N LEU A 105 7.02 -3.07 9.56
CA LEU A 105 5.97 -2.46 10.37
C LEU A 105 6.05 -0.94 10.35
N SER A 106 7.25 -0.36 10.46
CA SER A 106 7.39 1.10 10.43
C SER A 106 6.90 1.68 9.10
N VAL A 107 7.29 1.09 7.96
CA VAL A 107 6.85 1.58 6.64
C VAL A 107 5.35 1.38 6.45
N VAL A 108 4.85 0.16 6.65
CA VAL A 108 3.44 -0.16 6.38
C VAL A 108 2.51 0.58 7.32
N LEU A 109 2.78 0.58 8.62
CA LEU A 109 1.89 1.22 9.61
C LEU A 109 1.93 2.75 9.50
N CYS A 110 3.08 3.38 9.24
CA CYS A 110 3.12 4.83 9.10
C CYS A 110 2.42 5.30 7.81
N LEU A 111 2.62 4.61 6.68
CA LEU A 111 1.93 4.94 5.43
C LEU A 111 0.42 4.74 5.55
N THR A 112 -0.01 3.61 6.10
CA THR A 112 -1.44 3.33 6.31
C THR A 112 -2.07 4.31 7.30
N ALA A 113 -1.39 4.64 8.41
CA ALA A 113 -1.86 5.63 9.36
C ALA A 113 -1.99 7.02 8.74
N CYS A 114 -1.01 7.47 7.96
CA CYS A 114 -1.10 8.75 7.22
C CYS A 114 -2.29 8.76 6.25
N TRP A 115 -2.46 7.68 5.48
CA TRP A 115 -3.58 7.54 4.55
C TRP A 115 -4.94 7.54 5.26
N VAL A 116 -5.08 6.81 6.36
CA VAL A 116 -6.28 6.83 7.22
C VAL A 116 -6.52 8.23 7.75
N GLY A 117 -5.48 8.93 8.21
CA GLY A 117 -5.56 10.31 8.69
C GLY A 117 -6.09 11.26 7.62
N LEU A 118 -5.59 11.15 6.39
CA LEU A 118 -6.11 11.91 5.24
C LEU A 118 -7.58 11.59 4.96
N ILE A 119 -7.98 10.31 4.95
CA ILE A 119 -9.38 9.92 4.74
C ILE A 119 -10.27 10.49 5.86
N TRP A 120 -9.85 10.36 7.11
CA TRP A 120 -10.61 10.89 8.24
C TRP A 120 -10.73 12.41 8.18
N GLY A 121 -9.62 13.12 7.94
CA GLY A 121 -9.62 14.57 7.78
C GLY A 121 -10.52 15.03 6.66
N ARG A 122 -10.53 14.27 5.56
CA ARG A 122 -11.49 14.45 4.49
C ARG A 122 -12.92 14.24 4.98
N THR A 123 -13.28 13.08 5.52
CA THR A 123 -14.68 12.84 5.95
C THR A 123 -15.19 13.82 7.01
N ILE A 124 -14.32 14.33 7.87
CA ILE A 124 -14.70 15.22 8.99
C ILE A 124 -14.74 16.68 8.53
N PHE A 125 -13.78 17.12 7.72
CA PHE A 125 -13.60 18.54 7.37
C PHE A 125 -13.98 18.87 5.91
N SER A 126 -14.29 17.85 5.09
CA SER A 126 -14.66 17.97 3.68
C SER A 126 -16.05 17.41 3.37
N GLU A 127 -16.69 17.92 2.32
CA GLU A 127 -17.76 17.20 1.59
C GLU A 127 -17.32 15.75 1.29
N PRO A 128 -18.22 14.73 1.22
CA PRO A 128 -17.85 13.31 1.23
C PRO A 128 -16.80 12.93 0.15
N VAL A 129 -15.56 12.64 0.57
CA VAL A 129 -14.38 12.55 -0.34
C VAL A 129 -14.10 11.14 -0.84
N ALA A 130 -15.12 10.37 -1.20
CA ALA A 130 -14.83 9.16 -1.95
C ALA A 130 -15.91 8.88 -2.97
N PRO A 131 -15.80 9.52 -4.16
CA PRO A 131 -16.56 9.10 -5.33
C PRO A 131 -16.41 7.58 -5.58
N TRP A 132 -15.26 6.99 -5.23
CA TRP A 132 -14.99 5.54 -5.34
C TRP A 132 -15.62 4.67 -4.24
N LEU A 133 -15.98 5.22 -3.07
CA LEU A 133 -16.71 4.45 -2.03
C LEU A 133 -18.20 4.35 -2.36
N ASN A 134 -18.73 5.33 -3.12
CA ASN A 134 -20.05 5.28 -3.72
C ASN A 134 -20.06 4.58 -5.10
N GLN A 135 -18.90 4.19 -5.64
CA GLN A 135 -18.87 3.30 -6.79
C GLN A 135 -19.24 1.90 -6.30
N HIS A 136 -20.40 1.41 -6.73
CA HIS A 136 -20.72 0.01 -6.59
C HIS A 136 -19.56 -0.80 -7.20
N LEU A 137 -19.00 -1.73 -6.41
CA LEU A 137 -18.18 -2.81 -6.96
C LEU A 137 -18.94 -3.36 -8.17
N PRO A 138 -18.34 -3.35 -9.38
CA PRO A 138 -19.04 -3.79 -10.58
C PRO A 138 -19.12 -5.32 -10.57
N ALA A 139 -19.85 -5.88 -9.60
CA ALA A 139 -19.87 -7.29 -9.28
C ALA A 139 -20.34 -8.09 -10.51
N LEU A 140 -21.30 -7.55 -11.27
CA LEU A 140 -21.75 -8.10 -12.54
C LEU A 140 -20.62 -8.19 -13.58
N GLU A 141 -19.79 -7.16 -13.70
CA GLU A 141 -18.69 -7.13 -14.68
C GLU A 141 -17.52 -7.99 -14.24
N PHE A 142 -17.26 -8.03 -12.94
CA PHE A 142 -16.30 -8.94 -12.34
C PHE A 142 -16.71 -10.40 -12.56
N ILE A 143 -17.98 -10.74 -12.26
CA ILE A 143 -18.55 -12.07 -12.50
C ILE A 143 -18.54 -12.37 -14.00
N ALA A 144 -18.96 -11.45 -14.86
CA ALA A 144 -18.94 -11.65 -16.31
C ALA A 144 -17.52 -11.88 -16.84
N SER A 145 -16.53 -11.12 -16.34
CA SER A 145 -15.12 -11.28 -16.71
C SER A 145 -14.58 -12.64 -16.24
N PHE A 146 -14.90 -13.06 -15.01
CA PHE A 146 -14.54 -14.38 -14.50
C PHE A 146 -15.15 -15.51 -15.32
N LEU A 147 -16.44 -15.43 -15.63
CA LEU A 147 -17.15 -16.40 -16.47
C LEU A 147 -16.59 -16.44 -17.90
N THR A 148 -16.21 -15.29 -18.46
CA THR A 148 -15.62 -15.21 -19.79
C THR A 148 -14.24 -15.88 -19.82
N VAL A 149 -13.38 -15.60 -18.85
CA VAL A 149 -12.06 -16.26 -18.74
C VAL A 149 -12.24 -17.77 -18.56
N PHE A 150 -13.16 -18.19 -17.69
CA PHE A 150 -13.46 -19.61 -17.48
C PHE A 150 -13.95 -20.31 -18.76
N ALA A 151 -14.87 -19.69 -19.51
CA ALA A 151 -15.36 -20.22 -20.78
C ALA A 151 -14.24 -20.29 -21.83
N LEU A 152 -13.38 -19.28 -21.91
CA LEU A 152 -12.21 -19.27 -22.81
C LEU A 152 -11.20 -20.35 -22.45
N SER A 153 -10.98 -20.63 -21.15
CA SER A 153 -10.12 -21.72 -20.70
C SER A 153 -10.67 -23.09 -21.11
N ILE A 154 -11.97 -23.33 -20.95
CA ILE A 154 -12.63 -24.57 -21.40
C ILE A 154 -12.53 -24.71 -22.93
N LEU A 155 -12.81 -23.64 -23.66
CA LEU A 155 -12.72 -23.63 -25.13
C LEU A 155 -11.28 -23.90 -25.60
N ALA A 156 -10.29 -23.28 -24.95
CA ALA A 156 -8.87 -23.51 -25.22
C ALA A 156 -8.49 -24.97 -25.01
N GLU A 157 -8.89 -25.57 -23.88
CA GLU A 157 -8.64 -26.98 -23.60
C GLU A 157 -9.34 -27.91 -24.60
N TRP A 158 -10.59 -27.60 -24.96
CA TRP A 158 -11.33 -28.35 -25.98
C TRP A 158 -10.65 -28.28 -27.35
N LEU A 159 -10.23 -27.10 -27.81
CA LEU A 159 -9.50 -26.92 -29.07
C LEU A 159 -8.18 -27.70 -29.05
N ILE A 160 -7.43 -27.62 -27.96
CA ILE A 160 -6.15 -28.32 -27.80
C ILE A 160 -6.34 -29.84 -27.95
N ASN A 161 -7.36 -30.38 -27.28
CA ASN A 161 -7.67 -31.80 -27.31
C ASN A 161 -8.24 -32.22 -28.68
N ARG A 162 -8.97 -31.33 -29.38
CA ARG A 162 -9.55 -31.60 -30.70
C ARG A 162 -8.51 -31.69 -31.81
N PHE A 163 -7.46 -30.86 -31.74
CA PHE A 163 -6.41 -30.74 -32.76
C PHE A 163 -5.11 -31.48 -32.40
N ASN A 164 -5.09 -32.20 -31.28
CA ASN A 164 -4.01 -33.09 -30.87
C ASN A 164 -2.61 -32.43 -30.87
N PHE A 165 -2.52 -31.18 -30.38
CA PHE A 165 -1.27 -30.43 -30.33
C PHE A 165 -0.19 -31.12 -29.50
N SER A 166 1.08 -30.99 -29.91
CA SER A 166 2.24 -31.41 -29.12
C SER A 166 2.37 -30.60 -27.82
N THR A 167 3.09 -31.13 -26.83
CA THR A 167 3.25 -30.48 -25.51
C THR A 167 3.83 -29.08 -25.62
N GLU A 168 4.77 -28.87 -26.55
CA GLU A 168 5.41 -27.57 -26.82
C GLU A 168 4.40 -26.58 -27.40
N MET A 169 3.59 -27.03 -28.37
CA MET A 169 2.54 -26.20 -29.00
C MET A 169 1.44 -25.81 -28.00
N ARG A 170 1.11 -26.71 -27.06
CA ARG A 170 0.17 -26.41 -25.96
C ARG A 170 0.71 -25.31 -25.05
N ALA A 171 1.97 -25.40 -24.65
CA ALA A 171 2.61 -24.41 -23.81
C ALA A 171 2.66 -23.03 -24.49
N ILE A 172 3.06 -22.98 -25.76
CA ILE A 172 3.09 -21.74 -26.55
C ILE A 172 1.68 -21.13 -26.65
N PHE A 173 0.67 -21.95 -26.94
CA PHE A 173 -0.71 -21.49 -27.04
C PHE A 173 -1.22 -20.87 -25.73
N PHE A 174 -0.98 -21.52 -24.58
CA PHE A 174 -1.40 -20.98 -23.28
C PHE A 174 -0.68 -19.67 -22.92
N VAL A 175 0.62 -19.56 -23.21
CA VAL A 175 1.38 -18.33 -22.97
C VAL A 175 0.85 -17.18 -23.83
N LEU A 176 0.58 -17.43 -25.11
CA LEU A 176 0.02 -16.42 -26.01
C LEU A 176 -1.40 -16.01 -25.59
N LEU A 177 -2.24 -16.97 -25.20
CA LEU A 177 -3.60 -16.70 -24.71
C LEU A 177 -3.57 -15.83 -23.44
N LEU A 178 -2.75 -16.19 -22.46
CA LEU A 178 -2.57 -15.43 -21.23
C LEU A 178 -2.07 -14.01 -21.51
N GLY A 179 -1.05 -13.87 -22.36
CA GLY A 179 -0.49 -12.57 -22.76
C GLY A 179 -1.54 -11.69 -23.44
N THR A 180 -2.32 -12.25 -24.37
CA THR A 180 -3.35 -11.51 -25.11
C THR A 180 -4.48 -11.06 -24.19
N LEU A 181 -4.94 -11.92 -23.27
CA LEU A 181 -5.96 -11.58 -22.28
C LEU A 181 -5.49 -10.49 -21.30
N THR A 182 -4.23 -10.54 -20.89
CA THR A 182 -3.63 -9.53 -19.99
C THR A 182 -3.51 -8.17 -20.67
N ILE A 183 -3.07 -8.14 -21.93
CA ILE A 183 -2.97 -6.91 -22.72
C ILE A 183 -4.37 -6.34 -22.97
N PHE A 184 -5.32 -7.17 -23.42
CA PHE A 184 -6.67 -6.72 -23.74
C PHE A 184 -7.41 -6.19 -22.51
N SER A 185 -7.33 -6.88 -21.37
CA SER A 185 -7.95 -6.41 -20.11
C SER A 185 -7.34 -5.09 -19.62
N THR A 186 -6.03 -4.91 -19.75
CA THR A 186 -5.33 -3.68 -19.39
C THR A 186 -5.74 -2.51 -20.30
N LEU A 187 -5.82 -2.74 -21.61
CA LEU A 187 -6.26 -1.73 -22.58
C LEU A 187 -7.73 -1.38 -22.40
N TRP A 188 -8.61 -2.37 -22.25
CA TRP A 188 -10.04 -2.17 -22.01
C TRP A 188 -10.30 -1.30 -20.79
N PHE A 189 -9.61 -1.57 -19.68
CA PHE A 189 -9.72 -0.78 -18.47
C PHE A 189 -9.18 0.65 -18.66
N GLY A 190 -8.04 0.79 -19.35
CA GLY A 190 -7.48 2.10 -19.71
C GLY A 190 -8.42 2.97 -20.55
N PHE A 191 -9.08 2.38 -21.55
CA PHE A 191 -10.04 3.08 -22.42
C PHE A 191 -11.39 3.36 -21.75
N ARG A 192 -11.76 2.58 -20.74
CA ARG A 192 -13.03 2.80 -20.02
C ARG A 192 -12.93 3.89 -18.95
N ILE A 193 -11.75 4.08 -18.37
CA ILE A 193 -11.48 5.13 -17.37
C ILE A 193 -11.17 6.48 -18.04
N SER A 194 -10.84 6.50 -19.33
CA SER A 194 -10.54 7.74 -20.05
C SER A 194 -11.77 8.64 -20.22
N SER A 195 -12.03 9.48 -19.23
CA SER A 195 -12.32 10.90 -19.49
C SER A 195 -11.17 11.50 -20.30
N PRO A 196 -11.40 12.48 -21.19
CA PRO A 196 -10.42 12.96 -22.19
C PRO A 196 -9.15 13.66 -21.64
N GLN A 197 -8.83 13.50 -20.35
CA GLN A 197 -7.71 14.14 -19.65
C GLN A 197 -6.79 13.15 -18.90
N VAL A 198 -6.79 11.85 -19.23
CA VAL A 198 -5.88 10.91 -18.55
C VAL A 198 -4.45 11.09 -19.09
N GLU A 199 -3.60 11.72 -18.28
CA GLU A 199 -2.16 11.81 -18.50
C GLU A 199 -1.50 10.41 -18.50
N PHE A 200 -0.48 10.23 -19.33
CA PHE A 200 0.27 8.97 -19.56
C PHE A 200 0.73 8.26 -18.27
N HIS A 201 0.94 9.00 -17.18
CA HIS A 201 1.35 8.48 -15.86
C HIS A 201 0.32 7.53 -15.21
N HIS A 202 -0.97 7.73 -15.45
CA HIS A 202 -2.01 6.86 -14.90
C HIS A 202 -2.08 5.50 -15.62
N LEU A 203 -1.72 5.44 -16.90
CA LEU A 203 -1.65 4.18 -17.65
C LEU A 203 -0.48 3.31 -17.19
N LEU A 204 0.67 3.91 -16.87
CA LEU A 204 1.84 3.19 -16.36
C LEU A 204 1.57 2.56 -14.99
N SER A 205 0.92 3.28 -14.08
CA SER A 205 0.57 2.75 -12.76
C SER A 205 -0.44 1.60 -12.84
N LEU A 206 -1.45 1.72 -13.71
CA LEU A 206 -2.38 0.62 -14.00
C LEU A 206 -1.67 -0.61 -14.57
N PHE A 207 -0.74 -0.41 -15.51
CA PHE A 207 0.07 -1.49 -16.08
C PHE A 207 0.92 -2.18 -15.01
N ILE A 208 1.56 -1.42 -14.11
CA ILE A 208 2.36 -1.97 -13.00
C ILE A 208 1.48 -2.79 -12.06
N ILE A 209 0.33 -2.27 -11.65
CA ILE A 209 -0.60 -2.97 -10.75
C ILE A 209 -1.09 -4.27 -11.40
N ASN A 210 -1.51 -4.22 -12.66
CA ASN A 210 -1.95 -5.42 -13.39
C ASN A 210 -0.82 -6.44 -13.55
N SER A 211 0.40 -5.99 -13.80
CA SER A 211 1.58 -6.85 -13.91
C SER A 211 1.90 -7.54 -12.58
N LEU A 212 1.86 -6.79 -11.47
CA LEU A 212 2.08 -7.34 -10.12
C LEU A 212 1.01 -8.37 -9.73
N LEU A 213 -0.27 -8.06 -10.00
CA LEU A 213 -1.37 -9.01 -9.79
C LEU A 213 -1.22 -10.24 -10.67
N GLY A 214 -0.81 -10.08 -11.94
CA GLY A 214 -0.50 -11.18 -12.85
C GLY A 214 0.60 -12.09 -12.32
N VAL A 215 1.71 -11.53 -11.82
CA VAL A 215 2.81 -12.28 -11.20
C VAL A 215 2.32 -13.06 -9.97
N LEU A 216 1.51 -12.44 -9.10
CA LEU A 216 0.92 -13.09 -7.93
C LEU A 216 0.01 -14.26 -8.31
N VAL A 217 -0.83 -14.09 -9.35
CA VAL A 217 -1.73 -15.14 -9.85
C VAL A 217 -0.94 -16.30 -10.47
N ILE A 218 0.09 -16.02 -11.27
CA ILE A 218 0.95 -17.06 -11.85
C ILE A 218 1.69 -17.83 -10.76
N TRP A 219 2.26 -17.12 -9.78
CA TRP A 219 2.98 -17.73 -8.69
C TRP A 219 2.07 -18.62 -7.83
N SER A 220 0.91 -18.10 -7.41
CA SER A 220 -0.08 -18.88 -6.64
C SER A 220 -0.64 -20.06 -7.45
N GLY A 221 -0.94 -19.87 -8.73
CA GLY A 221 -1.38 -20.95 -9.63
C GLY A 221 -0.34 -22.04 -9.79
N SER A 222 0.95 -21.69 -9.93
CA SER A 222 2.03 -22.68 -10.01
C SER A 222 2.21 -23.45 -8.69
N TRP A 223 2.08 -22.78 -7.55
CA TRP A 223 2.17 -23.39 -6.24
C TRP A 223 1.01 -24.36 -5.97
N ILE A 224 -0.23 -23.93 -6.23
CA ILE A 224 -1.44 -24.75 -6.10
C ILE A 224 -1.39 -25.92 -7.10
N GLY A 225 -0.98 -25.67 -8.35
CA GLY A 225 -0.87 -26.70 -9.38
C GLY A 225 0.13 -27.79 -9.01
N ASN A 226 1.30 -27.42 -8.50
CA ASN A 226 2.29 -28.37 -7.99
C ASN A 226 1.76 -29.17 -6.79
N TRP A 227 1.06 -28.51 -5.87
CA TRP A 227 0.42 -29.15 -4.72
C TRP A 227 -0.66 -30.17 -5.14
N LEU A 228 -1.54 -29.79 -6.08
CA LEU A 228 -2.57 -30.69 -6.64
C LEU A 228 -1.96 -31.86 -7.44
N TRP A 229 -0.85 -31.62 -8.14
CA TRP A 229 -0.13 -32.67 -8.87
C TRP A 229 0.50 -33.70 -7.91
N GLN A 230 1.06 -33.24 -6.79
CA GLN A 230 1.57 -34.11 -5.73
C GLN A 230 0.46 -34.98 -5.12
N LEU A 231 -0.76 -34.45 -4.95
CA LEU A 231 -1.93 -35.22 -4.50
C LEU A 231 -2.38 -36.31 -5.50
N LYS A 232 -2.11 -36.14 -6.80
CA LYS A 232 -2.37 -37.16 -7.83
C LYS A 232 -1.29 -38.26 -7.88
N LEU A 233 -0.11 -38.00 -7.31
CA LEU A 233 1.05 -38.91 -7.33
C LEU A 233 1.28 -39.63 -5.99
N SER A 234 0.56 -39.26 -4.93
CA SER A 234 0.51 -40.04 -3.69
C SER A 234 -0.33 -41.32 -3.92
N PRO A 235 0.25 -42.52 -3.72
CA PRO A 235 -0.43 -43.81 -3.90
C PRO A 235 -1.60 -44.02 -2.93
#